data_AF-A0A9D9G938-F1
#
_entry.id   AF-A0A9D9G938-F1
#
_cell.length_a   1.000
_cell.length_b   1.000
_cell.length_c   1.000
_cell.angle_alpha   90.00
_cell.angle_beta   90.00
_cell.angle_gamma   90.00
#
_symmetry.space_group_name_H-M   'P 1'
#
loop_
_entity.id
_entity.type
_entity.pdbx_description
1 polymer ?
#
loop_
_entity_poly.entity_id
_entity_poly.type
_entity_poly.pdbx_seq_one_letter_code
_entity_poly.pdbx_strand_id
1 'polypeptide(L)'
;MKMFFKQLFAVIVMAMLFVACAKDSTDPVKQPEEQPEDPEDPEEDPEEDPEEDPTPTVEFVITVEEVHASSAITQVTPSDEQIYYIMYLEEVSYLQSAGIDSAETLWEDDYLAFEGNAAESKKNLKEYLLESNIAFQGTKRVKWGSVLPGVKSVLYVYGIQFNEDGSEYEPVTEITWEVIEPEYAPLKDVNFNLDVEVNGAEVVLNIEPENWDGHYVVKFVDANSELYVDESNFTDEDMKSLADEWVAVYSNNLSYGYDSQYILDNVCLKGIQSVETELASYVLYSALVYPVEEYDGLVQVVAKPTYINFVTEEVQQSDMDIDIEVTNCYVRVADIRITPSEADTQYLMLITQTAYLPKEYDDEYLLELIFGEWSYAAYTFKGEMTSHLNTLYPDTEYLIVAFGYSGGVITTDICKKIFKTEPEGECELEVTGVNIGGPYTPSELYAYDPERFKYYTPPYTYDTSMCVIFMEVQTSKPTDDIFVYPFAKEDYDYHGEEIIFFDLLCDPCEPFEYTTVIYDYMPYYVCAAAYDYKGNVSPMWRSEELDWSKMEPRPIEELIEKIDNHEASTSHIVAMPLHL
;
A
#
# COMPACT_ATOMS: atom_id res chain seq x y z
N MET A 1 -0.85 12.91 2.80
CA MET A 1 -0.55 12.71 1.36
C MET A 1 0.96 12.73 1.05
N LYS A 2 1.77 13.66 1.62
CA LYS A 2 3.25 13.65 1.54
C LYS A 2 3.95 12.35 2.03
N MET A 3 3.28 11.50 2.81
CA MET A 3 3.86 10.25 3.33
C MET A 3 3.68 9.04 2.41
N PHE A 4 2.71 9.04 1.50
CA PHE A 4 2.42 7.91 0.61
C PHE A 4 3.47 7.76 -0.50
N PHE A 5 4.08 8.87 -0.93
CA PHE A 5 5.20 8.87 -1.88
C PHE A 5 6.52 8.34 -1.29
N LYS A 6 6.72 8.45 0.04
CA LYS A 6 7.97 8.05 0.72
C LYS A 6 8.24 6.54 0.72
N GLN A 7 7.22 5.70 0.67
CA GLN A 7 7.39 4.24 0.75
C GLN A 7 7.59 3.57 -0.62
N LEU A 8 7.13 4.18 -1.72
CA LEU A 8 7.24 3.57 -3.04
C LEU A 8 8.66 3.71 -3.64
N PHE A 9 9.35 4.83 -3.38
CA PHE A 9 10.67 5.09 -3.95
C PHE A 9 11.80 4.26 -3.30
N ALA A 10 11.71 3.98 -1.99
CA ALA A 10 12.72 3.21 -1.25
C ALA A 10 12.66 1.69 -1.57
N VAL A 11 11.49 1.16 -1.92
CA VAL A 11 11.31 -0.26 -2.29
C VAL A 11 11.88 -0.57 -3.68
N ILE A 12 11.89 0.42 -4.58
CA ILE A 12 12.29 0.24 -5.98
C ILE A 12 13.83 0.14 -6.15
N VAL A 13 14.62 0.83 -5.32
CA VAL A 13 16.09 0.75 -5.40
C VAL A 13 16.63 -0.60 -4.87
N MET A 14 15.94 -1.26 -3.94
CA MET A 14 16.32 -2.59 -3.45
C MET A 14 15.95 -3.74 -4.41
N ALA A 15 14.81 -3.64 -5.11
CA ALA A 15 14.34 -4.71 -6.00
C ALA A 15 15.26 -4.92 -7.23
N MET A 16 15.89 -3.86 -7.73
CA MET A 16 16.78 -3.95 -8.90
C MET A 16 18.13 -4.64 -8.62
N LEU A 17 18.54 -4.77 -7.35
CA LEU A 17 19.81 -5.41 -6.97
C LEU A 17 19.73 -6.94 -6.89
N PHE A 18 18.54 -7.54 -6.70
CA PHE A 18 18.39 -8.98 -6.49
C PHE A 18 18.25 -9.82 -7.78
N VAL A 19 17.89 -9.22 -8.91
CA VAL A 19 17.68 -9.94 -10.18
C VAL A 19 19.01 -10.40 -10.84
N ALA A 20 20.16 -9.96 -10.33
CA ALA A 20 21.47 -10.31 -10.91
C ALA A 20 22.07 -11.65 -10.44
N CYS A 21 21.45 -12.38 -9.51
CA CYS A 21 22.08 -13.56 -8.87
C CYS A 21 21.18 -14.81 -8.81
N ALA A 22 20.71 -15.32 -9.96
CA ALA A 22 20.22 -16.70 -10.01
C ALA A 22 20.27 -17.27 -11.45
N LYS A 23 21.36 -17.95 -11.81
CA LYS A 23 21.37 -18.93 -12.91
C LYS A 23 22.25 -20.14 -12.60
N ASP A 24 21.68 -21.29 -12.95
CA ASP A 24 22.25 -22.62 -13.18
C ASP A 24 22.82 -23.43 -12.00
N SER A 25 22.15 -24.54 -11.65
CA SER A 25 22.51 -25.83 -12.26
C SER A 25 21.49 -26.93 -11.90
N THR A 26 20.99 -27.59 -12.94
CA THR A 26 20.24 -28.85 -12.89
C THR A 26 21.19 -30.01 -13.09
N ASP A 27 21.03 -31.11 -12.35
CA ASP A 27 21.36 -32.46 -12.85
C ASP A 27 20.60 -33.57 -12.09
N PRO A 28 20.34 -34.73 -12.72
CA PRO A 28 19.19 -35.59 -12.42
C PRO A 28 19.48 -36.75 -11.46
N VAL A 29 18.44 -37.15 -10.72
CA VAL A 29 18.43 -38.27 -9.77
C VAL A 29 18.45 -39.62 -10.49
N LYS A 30 19.36 -40.51 -10.06
CA LYS A 30 19.44 -41.93 -10.46
C LYS A 30 18.57 -42.79 -9.54
N GLN A 31 17.74 -43.65 -10.14
CA GLN A 31 17.08 -44.78 -9.49
C GLN A 31 18.09 -45.83 -9.01
N PRO A 32 17.86 -46.51 -7.87
CA PRO A 32 18.48 -47.79 -7.57
C PRO A 32 17.56 -48.97 -7.90
N GLU A 33 18.22 -50.03 -8.38
CA GLU A 33 17.74 -51.29 -8.90
C GLU A 33 17.19 -52.24 -7.82
N GLU A 34 16.18 -53.03 -8.22
CA GLU A 34 15.69 -54.23 -7.53
C GLU A 34 16.76 -55.32 -7.42
N GLN A 35 16.76 -56.08 -6.31
CA GLN A 35 17.29 -57.44 -6.24
C GLN A 35 16.78 -58.17 -4.96
N PRO A 36 16.80 -59.52 -4.91
CA PRO A 36 15.60 -60.34 -5.08
C PRO A 36 15.22 -61.18 -3.84
N GLU A 37 14.00 -61.70 -3.86
CA GLU A 37 13.42 -62.67 -2.92
C GLU A 37 14.13 -64.04 -2.93
N ASP A 38 14.23 -64.68 -1.76
CA ASP A 38 14.21 -66.14 -1.56
C ASP A 38 14.06 -66.47 -0.04
N PRO A 39 13.71 -67.70 0.38
CA PRO A 39 12.35 -68.23 0.46
C PRO A 39 11.93 -68.67 1.89
N GLU A 40 10.64 -69.02 2.00
CA GLU A 40 9.89 -69.50 3.15
C GLU A 40 10.49 -70.70 3.92
N ASP A 41 10.27 -70.71 5.25
CA ASP A 41 10.04 -71.92 6.09
C ASP A 41 9.29 -71.48 7.37
N PRO A 42 8.63 -72.36 8.15
CA PRO A 42 7.18 -72.51 8.14
C PRO A 42 6.50 -72.15 9.46
N GLU A 43 5.17 -71.96 9.35
CA GLU A 43 4.12 -71.85 10.38
C GLU A 43 4.49 -72.24 11.83
N GLU A 44 4.45 -71.27 12.74
CA GLU A 44 4.08 -71.46 14.15
C GLU A 44 2.72 -70.78 14.40
N ASP A 45 1.83 -71.50 15.09
CA ASP A 45 0.46 -71.13 15.50
C ASP A 45 0.38 -69.70 16.09
N PRO A 46 -0.69 -68.94 15.81
CA PRO A 46 -0.88 -67.62 16.41
C PRO A 46 -1.22 -67.79 17.89
N GLU A 47 -0.33 -67.31 18.77
CA GLU A 47 -0.72 -66.97 20.13
C GLU A 47 -1.76 -65.85 20.04
N GLU A 48 -2.94 -66.08 20.63
CA GLU A 48 -3.97 -65.06 20.80
C GLU A 48 -3.37 -63.87 21.57
N ASP A 49 -3.14 -62.78 20.87
CA ASP A 49 -2.83 -61.47 21.46
C ASP A 49 -4.02 -61.08 22.37
N PRO A 50 -3.78 -60.66 23.63
CA PRO A 50 -4.87 -60.21 24.48
C PRO A 50 -5.49 -58.96 23.85
N GLU A 51 -6.82 -58.94 23.74
CA GLU A 51 -7.59 -57.74 23.37
C GLU A 51 -7.06 -56.54 24.16
N GLU A 52 -6.34 -55.63 23.48
CA GLU A 52 -6.03 -54.31 24.02
C GLU A 52 -7.37 -53.59 24.21
N ASP A 53 -7.75 -53.38 25.47
CA ASP A 53 -8.78 -52.40 25.83
C ASP A 53 -8.44 -51.08 25.10
N PRO A 54 -9.37 -50.49 24.32
CA PRO A 54 -9.07 -49.25 23.62
C PRO A 54 -8.68 -48.18 24.63
N THR A 55 -7.45 -47.70 24.54
CA THR A 55 -6.98 -46.49 25.23
C THR A 55 -8.01 -45.39 24.95
N PRO A 56 -8.55 -44.69 25.96
CA PRO A 56 -9.50 -43.61 25.72
C PRO A 56 -8.80 -42.53 24.91
N THR A 57 -9.19 -42.42 23.63
CA THR A 57 -8.77 -41.34 22.73
C THR A 57 -9.40 -40.04 23.22
N VAL A 58 -8.60 -39.00 23.40
CA VAL A 58 -9.12 -37.68 23.76
C VAL A 58 -9.90 -37.12 22.57
N GLU A 59 -11.17 -36.78 22.79
CA GLU A 59 -12.07 -36.23 21.78
C GLU A 59 -12.27 -34.74 22.00
N PHE A 60 -12.47 -33.98 20.92
CA PHE A 60 -12.82 -32.56 20.95
C PHE A 60 -14.23 -32.35 20.43
N VAL A 61 -15.03 -31.56 21.16
CA VAL A 61 -16.32 -31.08 20.67
C VAL A 61 -16.16 -29.62 20.26
N ILE A 62 -16.32 -29.35 18.97
CA ILE A 62 -16.38 -28.00 18.41
C ILE A 62 -17.85 -27.55 18.36
N THR A 63 -18.14 -26.35 18.83
CA THR A 63 -19.45 -25.70 18.72
C THR A 63 -19.27 -24.33 18.08
N VAL A 64 -19.89 -24.11 16.93
CA VAL A 64 -20.02 -22.77 16.34
C VAL A 64 -21.28 -22.14 16.92
N GLU A 65 -21.11 -21.14 17.79
CA GLU A 65 -22.22 -20.53 18.54
C GLU A 65 -22.90 -19.42 17.75
N GLU A 66 -22.09 -18.51 17.19
CA GLU A 66 -22.53 -17.33 16.45
C GLU A 66 -21.65 -17.17 15.21
N VAL A 67 -22.26 -16.96 14.05
CA VAL A 67 -21.56 -16.58 12.82
C VAL A 67 -22.13 -15.26 12.37
N HIS A 68 -21.27 -14.27 12.26
CA HIS A 68 -21.57 -12.94 11.76
C HIS A 68 -20.79 -12.66 10.47
N ALA A 69 -21.20 -11.64 9.73
CA ALA A 69 -20.58 -11.28 8.45
C ALA A 69 -19.08 -10.92 8.53
N SER A 70 -18.56 -10.52 9.70
CA SER A 70 -17.15 -10.18 9.90
C SER A 70 -16.49 -10.89 11.08
N SER A 71 -17.21 -11.80 11.75
CA SER A 71 -16.71 -12.50 12.93
C SER A 71 -17.45 -13.80 13.20
N ALA A 72 -16.82 -14.73 13.90
CA ALA A 72 -17.48 -15.93 14.39
C ALA A 72 -17.13 -16.16 15.86
N ILE A 73 -18.01 -16.80 16.61
CA ILE A 73 -17.74 -17.24 17.97
C ILE A 73 -17.85 -18.75 18.04
N THR A 74 -16.76 -19.38 18.47
CA THR A 74 -16.71 -20.82 18.63
C THR A 74 -16.33 -21.21 20.06
N GLN A 75 -16.72 -22.42 20.44
CA GLN A 75 -16.32 -23.06 21.68
C GLN A 75 -15.75 -24.44 21.39
N VAL A 76 -14.61 -24.77 21.99
CA VAL A 76 -13.98 -26.08 21.93
C VAL A 76 -13.92 -26.66 23.33
N THR A 77 -14.41 -27.88 23.48
CA THR A 77 -14.41 -28.64 24.74
C THR A 77 -13.67 -29.97 24.54
N PRO A 78 -12.48 -30.15 25.14
CA PRO A 78 -11.81 -31.44 25.16
C PRO A 78 -12.48 -32.40 26.16
N SER A 79 -12.45 -33.70 25.88
CA SER A 79 -12.90 -34.74 26.83
C SER A 79 -11.97 -34.87 28.05
N ASP A 80 -10.71 -34.47 27.91
CA ASP A 80 -9.73 -34.30 29.00
C ASP A 80 -9.38 -32.81 29.15
N GLU A 81 -9.81 -32.19 30.25
CA GLU A 81 -9.54 -30.77 30.51
C GLU A 81 -8.05 -30.45 30.73
N GLN A 82 -7.20 -31.45 30.96
CA GLN A 82 -5.76 -31.26 31.18
C GLN A 82 -4.93 -31.36 29.91
N ILE A 83 -5.50 -31.82 28.78
CA ILE A 83 -4.76 -31.86 27.52
C ILE A 83 -4.45 -30.44 27.03
N TYR A 84 -3.25 -30.23 26.49
CA TYR A 84 -3.00 -29.06 25.65
C TYR A 84 -3.50 -29.33 24.25
N TYR A 85 -4.11 -28.34 23.60
CA TYR A 85 -4.53 -28.47 22.21
C TYR A 85 -4.30 -27.18 21.45
N ILE A 86 -4.03 -27.32 20.15
CA ILE A 86 -4.03 -26.24 19.18
C ILE A 86 -5.46 -26.03 18.70
N MET A 87 -5.86 -24.78 18.57
CA MET A 87 -7.10 -24.39 17.93
C MET A 87 -6.82 -23.20 17.03
N TYR A 88 -7.06 -23.36 15.74
CA TYR A 88 -6.74 -22.35 14.73
C TYR A 88 -7.83 -22.31 13.66
N LEU A 89 -8.09 -21.12 13.12
CA LEU A 89 -9.07 -20.88 12.07
C LEU A 89 -8.32 -20.44 10.83
N GLU A 90 -8.46 -21.18 9.73
CA GLU A 90 -7.73 -20.91 8.49
C GLU A 90 -8.67 -20.92 7.29
N GLU A 91 -8.36 -20.15 6.25
CA GLU A 91 -9.13 -20.16 5.01
C GLU A 91 -8.87 -21.45 4.20
N VAL A 92 -9.92 -22.00 3.60
CA VAL A 92 -9.79 -23.17 2.72
C VAL A 92 -8.89 -22.87 1.51
N SER A 93 -8.91 -21.62 1.03
CA SER A 93 -8.06 -21.12 -0.06
C SER A 93 -6.57 -21.25 0.27
N TYR A 94 -6.16 -20.88 1.49
CA TYR A 94 -4.78 -21.03 1.96
C TYR A 94 -4.36 -22.49 1.93
N LEU A 95 -5.14 -23.37 2.58
CA LEU A 95 -4.86 -24.81 2.65
C LEU A 95 -4.68 -25.42 1.24
N GLN A 96 -5.55 -25.06 0.30
CA GLN A 96 -5.46 -25.52 -1.08
C GLN A 96 -4.20 -25.00 -1.80
N SER A 97 -3.87 -23.71 -1.61
CA SER A 97 -2.71 -23.08 -2.25
C SER A 97 -1.38 -23.57 -1.70
N ALA A 98 -1.32 -23.89 -0.40
CA ALA A 98 -0.18 -24.45 0.29
C ALA A 98 0.00 -25.96 0.03
N GLY A 99 -0.98 -26.61 -0.60
CA GLY A 99 -0.95 -28.06 -0.84
C GLY A 99 -1.19 -28.89 0.42
N ILE A 100 -1.89 -28.32 1.42
CA ILE A 100 -2.23 -28.98 2.67
C ILE A 100 -3.50 -29.81 2.45
N ASP A 101 -3.33 -31.12 2.29
CA ASP A 101 -4.40 -32.06 1.99
C ASP A 101 -4.52 -33.22 3.00
N SER A 102 -3.65 -33.24 4.01
CA SER A 102 -3.61 -34.27 5.06
C SER A 102 -3.31 -33.67 6.45
N ALA A 103 -3.60 -34.44 7.49
CA ALA A 103 -3.30 -34.05 8.87
C ALA A 103 -1.79 -33.88 9.12
N GLU A 104 -0.96 -34.71 8.47
CA GLU A 104 0.49 -34.63 8.54
C GLU A 104 1.00 -33.30 7.94
N THR A 105 0.56 -32.97 6.73
CA THR A 105 0.95 -31.72 6.06
C THR A 105 0.45 -30.47 6.79
N LEU A 106 -0.73 -30.53 7.44
CA LEU A 106 -1.24 -29.41 8.25
C LEU A 106 -0.37 -29.19 9.49
N TRP A 107 -0.04 -30.28 10.19
CA TRP A 107 0.80 -30.22 11.38
C TRP A 107 2.21 -29.73 11.04
N GLU A 108 2.82 -30.20 9.96
CA GLU A 108 4.15 -29.75 9.52
C GLU A 108 4.15 -28.23 9.23
N ASP A 109 3.12 -27.74 8.54
CA ASP A 109 2.95 -26.31 8.24
C ASP A 109 2.81 -25.46 9.51
N ASP A 110 1.87 -25.85 10.39
CA ASP A 110 1.64 -25.22 11.69
C ASP A 110 2.91 -25.19 12.54
N TYR A 111 3.61 -26.32 12.64
CA TYR A 111 4.81 -26.43 13.45
C TYR A 111 5.91 -25.49 12.95
N LEU A 112 6.17 -25.47 11.64
CA LEU A 112 7.17 -24.58 11.03
C LEU A 112 6.82 -23.11 11.24
N ALA A 113 5.55 -22.73 11.06
CA ALA A 113 5.09 -21.37 11.27
C ALA A 113 5.25 -20.94 12.74
N PHE A 114 4.84 -21.78 13.69
CA PHE A 114 4.93 -21.47 15.11
C PHE A 114 6.36 -21.43 15.62
N GLU A 115 7.22 -22.33 15.15
CA GLU A 115 8.66 -22.34 15.48
C GLU A 115 9.34 -21.06 14.98
N GLY A 116 9.09 -20.68 13.71
CA GLY A 116 9.62 -19.44 13.13
C GLY A 116 9.20 -18.20 13.91
N ASN A 117 7.90 -18.07 14.20
CA ASN A 117 7.35 -16.93 14.95
C ASN A 117 7.86 -16.86 16.40
N ALA A 118 8.04 -18.02 17.05
CA ALA A 118 8.63 -18.09 18.39
C ALA A 118 10.09 -17.61 18.39
N ALA A 119 10.88 -18.02 17.38
CA ALA A 119 12.27 -17.61 17.22
C ALA A 119 12.39 -16.08 16.97
N GLU A 120 11.56 -15.52 16.10
CA GLU A 120 11.50 -14.07 15.85
C GLU A 120 11.12 -13.28 17.11
N SER A 121 10.16 -13.81 17.88
CA SER A 121 9.71 -13.24 19.15
C SER A 121 10.71 -13.45 20.30
N LYS A 122 11.80 -14.20 20.07
CA LYS A 122 12.79 -14.61 21.09
C LYS A 122 12.15 -15.32 22.29
N LYS A 123 11.13 -16.13 22.03
CA LYS A 123 10.40 -16.93 23.03
C LYS A 123 10.63 -18.41 22.77
N ASN A 124 10.49 -19.23 23.81
CA ASN A 124 10.36 -20.68 23.63
C ASN A 124 8.99 -21.00 23.00
N LEU A 125 8.89 -22.08 22.22
CA LEU A 125 7.68 -22.47 21.48
C LEU A 125 6.44 -22.57 22.38
N LYS A 126 6.54 -23.25 23.53
CA LYS A 126 5.44 -23.35 24.49
C LYS A 126 5.00 -21.97 25.01
N GLU A 127 5.95 -21.10 25.32
CA GLU A 127 5.64 -19.74 25.78
C GLU A 127 4.92 -18.94 24.70
N TYR A 128 5.42 -19.01 23.46
CA TYR A 128 4.82 -18.36 22.30
C TYR A 128 3.38 -18.82 22.06
N LEU A 129 3.13 -20.14 22.03
CA LEU A 129 1.81 -20.70 21.74
C LEU A 129 0.76 -20.33 22.79
N LEU A 130 1.14 -20.27 24.07
CA LEU A 130 0.23 -19.90 25.15
C LEU A 130 -0.04 -18.39 25.19
N GLU A 131 1.00 -17.56 25.00
CA GLU A 131 0.84 -16.11 25.03
C GLU A 131 0.13 -15.55 23.78
N SER A 132 0.27 -16.23 22.64
CA SER A 132 -0.38 -15.85 21.38
C SER A 132 -1.81 -16.39 21.27
N ASN A 133 -2.33 -17.07 22.31
CA ASN A 133 -3.64 -17.74 22.30
C ASN A 133 -3.81 -18.70 21.12
N ILE A 134 -2.82 -19.57 20.90
CA ILE A 134 -2.87 -20.63 19.89
C ILE A 134 -3.08 -21.99 20.57
N ALA A 135 -2.36 -22.23 21.68
CA ALA A 135 -2.50 -23.44 22.49
C ALA A 135 -3.34 -23.18 23.75
N PHE A 136 -4.17 -24.17 24.11
CA PHE A 136 -5.15 -24.03 25.18
C PHE A 136 -5.28 -25.30 26.03
N GLN A 137 -5.88 -25.16 27.22
CA GLN A 137 -6.37 -26.26 28.06
C GLN A 137 -7.80 -25.98 28.51
N GLY A 138 -8.54 -27.04 28.80
CA GLY A 138 -9.95 -26.98 29.20
C GLY A 138 -10.86 -26.42 28.11
N THR A 139 -12.10 -26.11 28.47
CA THR A 139 -13.04 -25.51 27.51
C THR A 139 -12.63 -24.07 27.18
N LYS A 140 -12.54 -23.74 25.90
CA LYS A 140 -12.27 -22.39 25.42
C LYS A 140 -13.33 -21.88 24.48
N ARG A 141 -13.64 -20.61 24.64
CA ARG A 141 -14.54 -19.85 23.79
C ARG A 141 -13.74 -18.72 23.17
N VAL A 142 -13.70 -18.66 21.84
CA VAL A 142 -12.91 -17.69 21.08
C VAL A 142 -13.80 -16.95 20.10
N LYS A 143 -13.59 -15.63 20.01
CA LYS A 143 -14.16 -14.79 18.97
C LYS A 143 -13.10 -14.60 17.88
N TRP A 144 -13.42 -15.05 16.68
CA TRP A 144 -12.63 -14.87 15.47
C TRP A 144 -13.07 -13.59 14.79
N GLY A 145 -12.12 -12.72 14.44
CA GLY A 145 -12.36 -11.59 13.54
C GLY A 145 -11.99 -11.96 12.10
N SER A 146 -12.33 -11.08 11.16
CA SER A 146 -11.93 -11.22 9.74
C SER A 146 -12.45 -12.48 9.04
N VAL A 147 -13.54 -13.06 9.55
CA VAL A 147 -14.28 -14.09 8.81
C VAL A 147 -15.19 -13.37 7.84
N LEU A 148 -15.02 -13.58 6.54
CA LEU A 148 -15.72 -12.80 5.50
C LEU A 148 -16.86 -13.58 4.84
N PRO A 149 -17.92 -12.90 4.35
CA PRO A 149 -19.02 -13.57 3.68
C PRO A 149 -18.57 -14.29 2.41
N GLY A 150 -19.07 -15.50 2.18
CA GLY A 150 -18.69 -16.32 1.02
C GLY A 150 -17.27 -16.87 1.01
N VAL A 151 -16.49 -16.61 2.08
CA VAL A 151 -15.20 -17.24 2.35
C VAL A 151 -15.42 -18.42 3.27
N LYS A 152 -14.97 -19.60 2.83
CA LYS A 152 -14.97 -20.81 3.65
C LYS A 152 -13.71 -20.85 4.48
N SER A 153 -13.88 -20.89 5.79
CA SER A 153 -12.81 -21.13 6.75
C SER A 153 -13.04 -22.44 7.49
N VAL A 154 -11.96 -23.07 7.92
CA VAL A 154 -11.97 -24.30 8.72
C VAL A 154 -11.38 -23.99 10.07
N LEU A 155 -12.18 -24.17 11.12
CA LEU A 155 -11.68 -24.24 12.48
C LEU A 155 -11.21 -25.67 12.71
N TYR A 156 -9.92 -25.87 12.94
CA TYR A 156 -9.37 -27.18 13.27
C TYR A 156 -8.74 -27.21 14.66
N VAL A 157 -8.75 -28.40 15.25
CA VAL A 157 -8.31 -28.67 16.62
C VAL A 157 -7.59 -30.00 16.70
N TYR A 158 -6.43 -30.02 17.35
CA TYR A 158 -5.73 -31.25 17.70
C TYR A 158 -4.98 -31.11 19.03
N GLY A 159 -4.92 -32.20 19.79
CA GLY A 159 -4.20 -32.28 21.05
C GLY A 159 -2.70 -32.36 20.82
N ILE A 160 -1.93 -31.73 21.71
CA ILE A 160 -0.47 -31.69 21.67
C ILE A 160 0.14 -32.08 23.01
N GLN A 161 1.35 -32.61 22.96
CA GLN A 161 2.18 -32.86 24.12
C GLN A 161 3.53 -32.16 23.96
N PHE A 162 3.82 -31.23 24.88
CA PHE A 162 5.13 -30.58 24.95
C PHE A 162 6.21 -31.52 25.48
N ASN A 163 7.42 -31.38 24.98
CA ASN A 163 8.61 -31.96 25.61
C ASN A 163 8.94 -31.27 26.95
N GLU A 164 9.91 -31.81 27.71
CA GLU A 164 10.17 -31.38 29.10
C GLU A 164 10.55 -29.90 29.23
N ASP A 165 11.28 -29.34 28.26
CA ASP A 165 11.72 -27.95 28.25
C ASP A 165 10.81 -27.00 27.44
N GLY A 166 9.75 -27.53 26.82
CA GLY A 166 8.75 -26.80 26.04
C GLY A 166 9.23 -26.35 24.66
N SER A 167 10.45 -26.70 24.25
CA SER A 167 11.03 -26.29 22.96
C SER A 167 10.32 -26.90 21.75
N GLU A 168 9.68 -28.06 21.95
CA GLU A 168 9.00 -28.81 20.89
C GLU A 168 7.65 -29.36 21.41
N TYR A 169 6.77 -29.76 20.50
CA TYR A 169 5.56 -30.52 20.82
C TYR A 169 5.27 -31.56 19.74
N GLU A 170 4.57 -32.63 20.12
CA GLU A 170 4.07 -33.66 19.20
C GLU A 170 2.53 -33.70 19.23
N PRO A 171 1.86 -33.96 18.09
CA PRO A 171 0.41 -34.16 18.07
C PRO A 171 0.07 -35.52 18.71
N VAL A 172 -0.93 -35.55 19.59
CA VAL A 172 -1.33 -36.76 20.34
C VAL A 172 -2.79 -37.16 20.12
N THR A 173 -3.50 -36.47 19.23
CA THR A 173 -4.86 -36.83 18.80
C THR A 173 -5.02 -36.65 17.30
N GLU A 174 -6.08 -37.24 16.75
CA GLU A 174 -6.58 -36.88 15.42
C GLU A 174 -7.06 -35.42 15.37
N ILE A 175 -7.12 -34.86 14.16
CA ILE A 175 -7.62 -33.52 13.90
C ILE A 175 -9.15 -33.55 13.83
N THR A 176 -9.80 -32.72 14.66
CA THR A 176 -11.23 -32.43 14.57
C THR A 176 -11.42 -31.07 13.93
N TRP A 177 -12.42 -30.90 13.07
CA TRP A 177 -12.61 -29.66 12.34
C TRP A 177 -14.10 -29.34 12.13
N GLU A 178 -14.39 -28.06 11.96
CA GLU A 178 -15.72 -27.54 11.66
C GLU A 178 -15.60 -26.39 10.64
N VAL A 179 -16.56 -26.28 9.73
CA VAL A 179 -16.55 -25.25 8.68
C VAL A 179 -17.32 -24.02 9.15
N ILE A 180 -16.74 -22.85 8.89
CA ILE A 180 -17.38 -21.54 9.11
C ILE A 180 -17.45 -20.83 7.76
N GLU A 181 -18.66 -20.44 7.37
CA GLU A 181 -18.92 -19.72 6.12
C GLU A 181 -20.04 -18.71 6.38
N PRO A 182 -19.71 -17.44 6.67
CA PRO A 182 -20.72 -16.40 6.81
C PRO A 182 -21.48 -16.18 5.50
N GLU A 183 -22.79 -15.94 5.61
CA GLU A 183 -23.65 -15.64 4.46
C GLU A 183 -23.55 -14.16 4.07
N TYR A 184 -23.68 -13.89 2.77
CA TYR A 184 -23.87 -12.52 2.28
C TYR A 184 -25.19 -11.94 2.79
N ALA A 185 -25.25 -10.61 2.81
CA ALA A 185 -26.48 -9.88 3.07
C ALA A 185 -27.63 -10.32 2.12
N PRO A 186 -28.86 -10.50 2.64
CA PRO A 186 -30.00 -10.85 1.80
C PRO A 186 -30.31 -9.71 0.83
N LEU A 187 -30.49 -10.06 -0.44
CA LEU A 187 -30.77 -9.08 -1.48
C LEU A 187 -32.15 -8.42 -1.30
N LYS A 188 -32.17 -7.11 -1.48
CA LYS A 188 -33.34 -6.24 -1.51
C LYS A 188 -33.71 -5.88 -2.95
N ASP A 189 -34.95 -5.46 -3.13
CA ASP A 189 -35.42 -4.87 -4.39
C ASP A 189 -35.11 -3.37 -4.38
N VAL A 190 -34.01 -2.99 -5.02
CA VAL A 190 -33.53 -1.61 -5.12
C VAL A 190 -33.24 -1.30 -6.57
N ASN A 191 -33.70 -0.13 -7.04
CA ASN A 191 -33.55 0.30 -8.43
C ASN A 191 -33.06 1.75 -8.50
N PHE A 192 -32.31 2.03 -9.55
CA PHE A 192 -31.83 3.37 -9.91
C PHE A 192 -32.33 3.72 -11.31
N ASN A 193 -32.60 4.99 -11.56
CA ASN A 193 -32.77 5.52 -12.91
C ASN A 193 -31.40 6.03 -13.39
N LEU A 194 -30.95 5.49 -14.53
CA LEU A 194 -29.62 5.75 -15.08
C LEU A 194 -29.74 6.41 -16.45
N ASP A 195 -28.95 7.45 -16.68
CA ASP A 195 -28.81 8.11 -17.97
C ASP A 195 -27.33 8.39 -18.23
N VAL A 196 -26.88 8.16 -19.46
CA VAL A 196 -25.46 8.27 -19.81
C VAL A 196 -25.29 9.18 -21.02
N GLU A 197 -24.42 10.18 -20.86
CA GLU A 197 -23.96 11.05 -21.93
C GLU A 197 -22.53 10.66 -22.29
N VAL A 198 -22.26 10.52 -23.59
CA VAL A 198 -20.95 10.13 -24.13
C VAL A 198 -20.50 11.21 -25.11
N ASN A 199 -19.26 11.65 -24.95
CA ASN A 199 -18.59 12.58 -25.86
C ASN A 199 -17.14 12.14 -26.06
N GLY A 200 -16.85 11.44 -27.17
CA GLY A 200 -15.54 10.80 -27.30
C GLY A 200 -15.33 9.73 -26.22
N ALA A 201 -14.25 9.91 -25.46
CA ALA A 201 -13.90 9.10 -24.29
C ALA A 201 -14.47 9.64 -22.96
N GLU A 202 -14.98 10.87 -22.95
CA GLU A 202 -15.59 11.47 -21.76
C GLU A 202 -17.02 10.94 -21.58
N VAL A 203 -17.32 10.46 -20.38
CA VAL A 203 -18.60 9.85 -20.02
C VAL A 203 -19.15 10.53 -18.78
N VAL A 204 -20.43 10.89 -18.84
CA VAL A 204 -21.19 11.42 -17.72
C VAL A 204 -22.33 10.46 -17.42
N LEU A 205 -22.29 9.81 -16.26
CA LEU A 205 -23.34 8.95 -15.76
C LEU A 205 -24.19 9.69 -14.73
N ASN A 206 -25.44 9.97 -15.09
CA ASN A 206 -26.46 10.54 -14.21
C ASN A 206 -27.18 9.41 -13.46
N ILE A 207 -27.30 9.54 -12.14
CA ILE A 207 -27.85 8.51 -11.25
C ILE A 207 -28.91 9.11 -10.34
N GLU A 208 -30.12 8.56 -10.40
CA GLU A 208 -31.24 8.92 -9.53
C GLU A 208 -31.77 7.67 -8.81
N PRO A 209 -31.57 7.53 -7.48
CA PRO A 209 -32.15 6.43 -6.72
C PRO A 209 -33.68 6.48 -6.71
N GLU A 210 -34.36 5.37 -7.05
CA GLU A 210 -35.84 5.35 -7.08
C GLU A 210 -36.44 5.04 -5.70
N ASN A 211 -35.88 4.05 -5.01
CA ASN A 211 -36.38 3.53 -3.73
C ASN A 211 -35.25 3.26 -2.72
N TRP A 212 -34.17 4.04 -2.81
CA TRP A 212 -32.98 3.90 -1.96
C TRP A 212 -32.51 5.26 -1.44
N ASP A 213 -32.27 5.37 -0.14
CA ASP A 213 -31.73 6.57 0.53
C ASP A 213 -30.33 6.36 1.12
N GLY A 214 -29.80 5.14 1.00
CA GLY A 214 -28.48 4.73 1.48
C GLY A 214 -27.35 5.07 0.50
N HIS A 215 -26.18 4.49 0.78
CA HIS A 215 -25.01 4.62 -0.08
C HIS A 215 -25.05 3.63 -1.23
N TYR A 216 -24.41 3.97 -2.33
CA TYR A 216 -24.26 3.09 -3.48
C TYR A 216 -22.90 3.30 -4.15
N VAL A 217 -22.47 2.32 -4.92
CA VAL A 217 -21.20 2.31 -5.63
C VAL A 217 -21.47 2.26 -7.13
N VAL A 218 -20.58 2.90 -7.89
CA VAL A 218 -20.60 2.92 -9.36
C VAL A 218 -19.36 2.22 -9.87
N LYS A 219 -19.53 1.30 -10.82
CA LYS A 219 -18.44 0.59 -11.46
C LYS A 219 -18.64 0.60 -12.98
N PHE A 220 -17.62 1.01 -13.72
CA PHE A 220 -17.57 0.86 -15.17
C PHE A 220 -16.79 -0.41 -15.53
N VAL A 221 -17.37 -1.26 -16.36
CA VAL A 221 -16.74 -2.51 -16.82
C VAL A 221 -16.78 -2.59 -18.34
N ASP A 222 -15.65 -2.85 -18.97
CA ASP A 222 -15.60 -3.06 -20.43
C ASP A 222 -16.09 -4.45 -20.81
N ALA A 223 -16.39 -4.65 -22.09
CA ALA A 223 -16.93 -5.91 -22.63
C ALA A 223 -16.04 -7.15 -22.49
N ASN A 224 -14.76 -7.01 -22.10
CA ASN A 224 -13.88 -8.14 -21.77
C ASN A 224 -13.94 -8.52 -20.29
N SER A 225 -14.61 -7.74 -19.45
CA SER A 225 -14.82 -8.07 -18.04
C SER A 225 -15.85 -9.18 -17.87
N GLU A 226 -15.62 -10.09 -16.93
CA GLU A 226 -16.62 -11.10 -16.55
C GLU A 226 -17.89 -10.48 -15.94
N LEU A 227 -17.78 -9.27 -15.39
CA LEU A 227 -18.92 -8.52 -14.85
C LEU A 227 -19.67 -7.70 -15.91
N TYR A 228 -19.22 -7.73 -17.17
CA TYR A 228 -19.95 -7.09 -18.26
C TYR A 228 -21.32 -7.74 -18.46
N VAL A 229 -22.35 -6.90 -18.59
CA VAL A 229 -23.73 -7.37 -18.66
C VAL A 229 -24.21 -7.27 -20.11
N ASP A 230 -24.04 -8.34 -20.88
CA ASP A 230 -24.74 -8.52 -22.15
C ASP A 230 -26.21 -8.92 -21.91
N GLU A 231 -27.02 -9.09 -22.96
CA GLU A 231 -28.42 -9.55 -22.97
C GLU A 231 -28.71 -10.85 -22.16
N SER A 232 -27.70 -11.47 -21.53
CA SER A 232 -27.77 -12.47 -20.47
C SER A 232 -28.12 -11.88 -19.08
N ASN A 233 -28.94 -12.60 -18.31
CA ASN A 233 -29.25 -12.20 -16.93
C ASN A 233 -27.99 -12.20 -16.06
N PHE A 234 -27.75 -11.11 -15.31
CA PHE A 234 -26.76 -11.01 -14.24
C PHE A 234 -26.91 -12.20 -13.27
N THR A 235 -25.90 -13.07 -13.24
CA THR A 235 -25.95 -14.38 -12.58
C THR A 235 -25.64 -14.27 -11.08
N ASP A 236 -25.82 -15.37 -10.35
CA ASP A 236 -25.47 -15.42 -8.93
C ASP A 236 -23.93 -15.46 -8.74
N GLU A 237 -23.18 -15.95 -9.72
CA GLU A 237 -21.72 -15.90 -9.73
C GLU A 237 -21.22 -14.47 -9.93
N ASP A 238 -21.83 -13.71 -10.84
CA ASP A 238 -21.54 -12.28 -11.02
C ASP A 238 -21.85 -11.48 -9.76
N MET A 239 -22.96 -11.80 -9.07
CA MET A 239 -23.31 -11.20 -7.77
C MET A 239 -22.26 -11.50 -6.71
N LYS A 240 -21.76 -12.73 -6.66
CA LYS A 240 -20.71 -13.14 -5.73
C LYS A 240 -19.42 -12.36 -6.01
N SER A 241 -18.97 -12.33 -7.26
CA SER A 241 -17.76 -11.59 -7.66
C SER A 241 -17.86 -10.10 -7.35
N LEU A 242 -19.03 -9.48 -7.59
CA LEU A 242 -19.27 -8.08 -7.25
C LEU A 242 -19.23 -7.84 -5.73
N ALA A 243 -19.81 -8.75 -4.93
CA ALA A 243 -19.81 -8.66 -3.48
C ALA A 243 -18.40 -8.87 -2.90
N ASP A 244 -17.63 -9.83 -3.41
CA ASP A 244 -16.25 -10.12 -3.00
C ASP A 244 -15.33 -8.93 -3.23
N GLU A 245 -15.42 -8.29 -4.39
CA GLU A 245 -14.64 -7.10 -4.70
C GLU A 245 -14.98 -5.93 -3.78
N TRP A 246 -16.27 -5.71 -3.50
CA TRP A 246 -16.68 -4.69 -2.54
C TRP A 246 -16.15 -4.98 -1.12
N VAL A 247 -16.27 -6.23 -0.65
CA VAL A 247 -15.76 -6.63 0.66
C VAL A 247 -14.24 -6.42 0.75
N ALA A 248 -13.50 -6.71 -0.32
CA ALA A 248 -12.06 -6.46 -0.39
C ALA A 248 -11.74 -4.94 -0.30
N VAL A 249 -12.43 -4.10 -1.07
CA VAL A 249 -12.26 -2.63 -1.00
C VAL A 249 -12.56 -2.11 0.40
N TYR A 250 -13.68 -2.53 0.99
CA TYR A 250 -14.09 -2.10 2.32
C TYR A 250 -13.09 -2.55 3.41
N SER A 251 -12.69 -3.82 3.38
CA SER A 251 -11.76 -4.40 4.37
C SER A 251 -10.35 -3.82 4.27
N ASN A 252 -9.87 -3.52 3.05
CA ASN A 252 -8.59 -2.83 2.85
C ASN A 252 -8.61 -1.42 3.45
N ASN A 253 -9.71 -0.69 3.31
CA ASN A 253 -9.81 0.63 3.93
C ASN A 253 -9.85 0.53 5.48
N LEU A 254 -10.54 -0.47 6.02
CA LEU A 254 -10.50 -0.73 7.47
C LEU A 254 -9.08 -1.05 7.96
N SER A 255 -8.28 -1.81 7.19
CA SER A 255 -6.91 -2.15 7.56
C SER A 255 -5.95 -0.95 7.54
N TYR A 256 -6.25 0.07 6.73
CA TYR A 256 -5.60 1.39 6.79
C TYR A 256 -6.06 2.26 7.98
N GLY A 257 -6.99 1.77 8.81
CA GLY A 257 -7.47 2.46 10.01
C GLY A 257 -8.62 3.44 9.76
N TYR A 258 -9.21 3.43 8.57
CA TYR A 258 -10.41 4.23 8.29
C TYR A 258 -11.63 3.63 8.98
N ASP A 259 -12.49 4.48 9.55
CA ASP A 259 -13.77 4.03 10.09
C ASP A 259 -14.83 3.86 8.99
N SER A 260 -15.87 3.08 9.28
CA SER A 260 -16.95 2.75 8.34
C SER A 260 -17.63 3.99 7.73
N GLN A 261 -17.81 5.05 8.52
CA GLN A 261 -18.52 6.25 8.06
C GLN A 261 -17.64 7.03 7.08
N TYR A 262 -16.34 7.17 7.38
CA TYR A 262 -15.38 7.75 6.45
C TYR A 262 -15.35 7.00 5.11
N ILE A 263 -15.36 5.66 5.14
CA ILE A 263 -15.36 4.85 3.91
C ILE A 263 -16.63 5.12 3.10
N LEU A 264 -17.80 5.08 3.73
CA LEU A 264 -19.06 5.35 3.06
C LEU A 264 -19.11 6.76 2.46
N ASP A 265 -18.60 7.77 3.18
CA ASP A 265 -18.65 9.17 2.73
C ASP A 265 -17.63 9.50 1.62
N ASN A 266 -16.53 8.74 1.50
CA ASN A 266 -15.44 9.04 0.56
C ASN A 266 -15.32 8.04 -0.61
N VAL A 267 -15.85 6.83 -0.46
CA VAL A 267 -15.80 5.78 -1.50
C VAL A 267 -17.15 5.59 -2.19
N CYS A 268 -18.25 5.86 -1.47
CA CYS A 268 -19.59 5.67 -2.02
C CYS A 268 -20.25 6.98 -2.41
N LEU A 269 -21.32 6.87 -3.19
CA LEU A 269 -22.22 7.95 -3.56
C LEU A 269 -23.52 7.86 -2.76
N LYS A 270 -24.24 8.98 -2.68
CA LYS A 270 -25.54 9.07 -2.00
C LYS A 270 -26.45 10.10 -2.65
N GLY A 271 -27.74 9.78 -2.73
CA GLY A 271 -28.74 10.65 -3.37
C GLY A 271 -28.53 10.76 -4.88
N ILE A 272 -29.04 11.83 -5.48
CA ILE A 272 -28.91 12.10 -6.92
C ILE A 272 -27.48 12.58 -7.19
N GLN A 273 -26.78 11.93 -8.13
CA GLN A 273 -25.38 12.25 -8.46
C GLN A 273 -25.15 12.22 -9.97
N SER A 274 -24.05 12.85 -10.38
CA SER A 274 -23.48 12.78 -11.72
C SER A 274 -22.01 12.38 -11.60
N VAL A 275 -21.62 11.30 -12.25
CA VAL A 275 -20.24 10.79 -12.24
C VAL A 275 -19.61 11.08 -13.60
N GLU A 276 -18.56 11.89 -13.59
CA GLU A 276 -17.76 12.22 -14.77
C GLU A 276 -16.48 11.37 -14.77
N THR A 277 -16.20 10.71 -15.89
CA THR A 277 -15.00 9.86 -16.05
C THR A 277 -14.51 9.86 -17.49
N GLU A 278 -13.23 9.53 -17.69
CA GLU A 278 -12.66 9.27 -19.02
C GLU A 278 -12.40 7.75 -19.13
N LEU A 279 -12.93 7.13 -20.19
CA LEU A 279 -12.84 5.69 -20.46
C LEU A 279 -12.09 5.43 -21.76
N ALA A 280 -11.70 4.17 -22.01
CA ALA A 280 -11.01 3.83 -23.25
C ALA A 280 -11.88 4.15 -24.48
N SER A 281 -11.26 4.72 -25.51
CA SER A 281 -11.88 5.12 -26.76
C SER A 281 -12.44 3.93 -27.52
N TYR A 282 -13.64 4.08 -28.07
CA TYR A 282 -14.30 3.08 -28.93
C TYR A 282 -14.46 1.68 -28.28
N VAL A 283 -14.81 1.66 -27.00
CA VAL A 283 -15.01 0.44 -26.20
C VAL A 283 -16.46 0.37 -25.70
N LEU A 284 -17.00 -0.85 -25.69
CA LEU A 284 -18.32 -1.16 -25.15
C LEU A 284 -18.21 -1.37 -23.64
N TYR A 285 -19.07 -0.69 -22.88
CA TYR A 285 -19.09 -0.68 -21.42
C TYR A 285 -20.48 -0.99 -20.85
N SER A 286 -20.49 -1.54 -19.63
CA SER A 286 -21.61 -1.45 -18.69
C SER A 286 -21.23 -0.54 -17.53
N ALA A 287 -22.10 0.40 -17.17
CA ALA A 287 -22.05 1.05 -15.87
C ALA A 287 -22.96 0.29 -14.90
N LEU A 288 -22.39 -0.24 -13.82
CA LEU A 288 -23.08 -0.96 -12.75
C LEU A 288 -23.26 -0.04 -11.55
N VAL A 289 -24.48 0.07 -11.04
CA VAL A 289 -24.81 0.85 -9.83
C VAL A 289 -25.47 -0.07 -8.83
N TYR A 290 -24.84 -0.26 -7.66
CA TYR A 290 -25.31 -1.21 -6.64
C TYR A 290 -25.30 -0.59 -5.24
N PRO A 291 -26.34 -0.85 -4.43
CA PRO A 291 -26.45 -0.29 -3.09
C PRO A 291 -25.61 -1.09 -2.09
N VAL A 292 -25.07 -0.37 -1.11
CA VAL A 292 -24.34 -0.96 0.02
C VAL A 292 -24.91 -0.47 1.34
N GLU A 293 -24.96 -1.35 2.33
CA GLU A 293 -25.37 -1.00 3.69
C GLU A 293 -24.70 -1.91 4.72
N GLU A 294 -24.70 -1.49 5.99
CA GLU A 294 -24.28 -2.34 7.09
C GLU A 294 -25.27 -3.49 7.30
N TYR A 295 -24.79 -4.71 7.12
CA TYR A 295 -25.47 -5.95 7.48
C TYR A 295 -24.56 -6.77 8.38
N ASP A 296 -25.02 -6.99 9.61
CA ASP A 296 -24.39 -7.88 10.58
C ASP A 296 -22.91 -7.55 10.87
N GLY A 297 -22.62 -6.26 11.05
CA GLY A 297 -21.29 -5.75 11.40
C GLY A 297 -20.32 -5.59 10.22
N LEU A 298 -20.81 -5.71 8.97
CA LEU A 298 -20.03 -5.44 7.76
C LEU A 298 -20.87 -4.67 6.74
N VAL A 299 -20.28 -3.69 6.04
CA VAL A 299 -20.97 -3.03 4.92
C VAL A 299 -20.89 -3.93 3.69
N GLN A 300 -22.02 -4.35 3.16
CA GLN A 300 -22.13 -5.33 2.08
C GLN A 300 -23.00 -4.82 0.94
N VAL A 301 -22.87 -5.46 -0.23
CA VAL A 301 -23.78 -5.28 -1.36
C VAL A 301 -25.15 -5.88 -1.00
N VAL A 302 -26.23 -5.10 -1.15
CA VAL A 302 -27.57 -5.52 -0.70
C VAL A 302 -28.64 -5.54 -1.78
N ALA A 303 -28.28 -5.35 -3.04
CA ALA A 303 -29.18 -5.60 -4.16
C ALA A 303 -28.39 -5.93 -5.43
N LYS A 304 -29.08 -6.49 -6.42
CA LYS A 304 -28.52 -6.63 -7.77
C LYS A 304 -28.22 -5.24 -8.35
N PRO A 305 -27.15 -5.09 -9.14
CA PRO A 305 -26.85 -3.80 -9.76
C PRO A 305 -27.96 -3.41 -10.75
N THR A 306 -28.34 -2.14 -10.74
CA THR A 306 -28.94 -1.51 -11.92
C THR A 306 -27.80 -1.21 -12.89
N TYR A 307 -28.01 -1.40 -14.18
CA TYR A 307 -26.97 -1.13 -15.17
C TYR A 307 -27.49 -0.43 -16.43
N ILE A 308 -26.58 0.24 -17.12
CA ILE A 308 -26.78 0.77 -18.47
C ILE A 308 -25.56 0.46 -19.33
N ASN A 309 -25.81 -0.04 -20.54
CA ASN A 309 -24.77 -0.31 -21.52
C ASN A 309 -24.63 0.87 -22.48
N PHE A 310 -23.39 1.21 -22.82
CA PHE A 310 -23.07 2.28 -23.76
C PHE A 310 -21.72 2.00 -24.43
N VAL A 311 -21.44 2.72 -25.51
CA VAL A 311 -20.18 2.61 -26.25
C VAL A 311 -19.55 3.98 -26.24
N THR A 312 -18.28 4.06 -25.83
CA THR A 312 -17.50 5.30 -26.01
C THR A 312 -17.28 5.56 -27.49
N GLU A 313 -17.17 6.82 -27.89
CA GLU A 313 -16.92 7.15 -29.28
C GLU A 313 -15.44 7.03 -29.62
N GLU A 314 -15.12 6.94 -30.91
CA GLU A 314 -13.73 6.98 -31.37
C GLU A 314 -13.17 8.38 -31.17
N VAL A 315 -12.16 8.50 -30.30
CA VAL A 315 -11.39 9.73 -30.12
C VAL A 315 -10.64 10.03 -31.42
N GLN A 316 -10.92 11.19 -32.00
CA GLN A 316 -10.32 11.63 -33.24
C GLN A 316 -8.96 12.30 -32.98
N GLN A 317 -8.07 12.22 -33.97
CA GLN A 317 -6.86 13.05 -33.96
C GLN A 317 -7.23 14.54 -33.96
N SER A 318 -6.43 15.30 -33.23
CA SER A 318 -6.51 16.73 -33.08
C SER A 318 -5.37 17.40 -33.84
N ASP A 319 -5.62 18.62 -34.35
CA ASP A 319 -4.59 19.50 -34.92
C ASP A 319 -3.82 20.28 -33.82
N MET A 320 -4.01 19.93 -32.54
CA MET A 320 -3.30 20.56 -31.42
C MET A 320 -1.78 20.42 -31.59
N ASP A 321 -1.09 21.55 -31.49
CA ASP A 321 0.36 21.63 -31.44
C ASP A 321 0.80 21.91 -29.99
N ILE A 322 1.98 21.42 -29.61
CA ILE A 322 2.52 21.58 -28.26
C ILE A 322 3.92 22.20 -28.37
N ASP A 323 4.07 23.41 -27.83
CA ASP A 323 5.36 24.06 -27.71
C ASP A 323 6.04 23.70 -26.37
N ILE A 324 7.34 23.42 -26.43
CA ILE A 324 8.16 23.06 -25.28
C ILE A 324 9.36 24.02 -25.20
N GLU A 325 9.31 24.89 -24.20
CA GLU A 325 10.36 25.83 -23.86
C GLU A 325 11.13 25.32 -22.63
N VAL A 326 12.46 25.40 -22.71
CA VAL A 326 13.36 25.17 -21.57
C VAL A 326 14.22 26.40 -21.42
N THR A 327 14.18 27.01 -20.24
CA THR A 327 14.94 28.20 -19.87
C THR A 327 15.66 27.98 -18.55
N ASN A 328 16.57 28.88 -18.18
CA ASN A 328 17.33 28.80 -16.92
C ASN A 328 17.95 27.42 -16.64
N CYS A 329 18.38 26.74 -17.71
CA CYS A 329 19.01 25.43 -17.65
C CYS A 329 20.46 25.56 -17.21
N TYR A 330 20.73 25.18 -15.96
CA TYR A 330 22.05 25.25 -15.34
C TYR A 330 22.48 23.84 -14.90
N VAL A 331 23.07 23.70 -13.71
CA VAL A 331 23.76 22.48 -13.26
C VAL A 331 22.76 21.42 -12.81
N ARG A 332 21.81 21.82 -11.96
CA ARG A 332 20.73 20.94 -11.45
C ARG A 332 19.33 21.51 -11.65
N VAL A 333 19.25 22.72 -12.20
CA VAL A 333 17.99 23.43 -12.37
C VAL A 333 17.65 23.68 -13.83
N ALA A 334 16.35 23.67 -14.15
CA ALA A 334 15.81 24.12 -15.41
C ALA A 334 14.33 24.52 -15.26
N ASP A 335 13.93 25.60 -15.92
CA ASP A 335 12.52 25.99 -16.01
C ASP A 335 11.94 25.44 -17.30
N ILE A 336 10.87 24.66 -17.18
CA ILE A 336 10.12 24.14 -18.32
C ILE A 336 8.80 24.89 -18.46
N ARG A 337 8.40 25.11 -19.70
CA ARG A 337 7.06 25.60 -20.05
C ARG A 337 6.54 24.80 -21.23
N ILE A 338 5.38 24.19 -21.05
CA ILE A 338 4.67 23.44 -22.07
C ILE A 338 3.36 24.16 -22.37
N THR A 339 3.18 24.55 -23.63
CA THR A 339 2.02 25.34 -24.07
C THR A 339 1.29 24.59 -25.18
N PRO A 340 0.14 23.96 -24.89
CA PRO A 340 -0.72 23.44 -25.94
C PRO A 340 -1.39 24.59 -26.69
N SER A 341 -1.60 24.45 -28.00
CA SER A 341 -2.35 25.42 -28.80
C SER A 341 -3.84 25.48 -28.43
N GLU A 342 -4.36 24.41 -27.82
CA GLU A 342 -5.74 24.24 -27.40
C GLU A 342 -5.79 23.96 -25.88
N ALA A 343 -6.08 24.99 -25.08
CA ALA A 343 -5.94 24.92 -23.62
C ALA A 343 -6.87 23.90 -22.93
N ASP A 344 -8.03 23.60 -23.52
CA ASP A 344 -8.99 22.66 -22.91
C ASP A 344 -8.70 21.19 -23.27
N THR A 345 -7.72 20.94 -24.16
CA THR A 345 -7.35 19.59 -24.59
C THR A 345 -6.28 19.01 -23.67
N GLN A 346 -6.45 17.74 -23.32
CA GLN A 346 -5.50 17.02 -22.49
C GLN A 346 -4.27 16.58 -23.28
N TYR A 347 -3.10 16.70 -22.66
CA TYR A 347 -1.85 16.14 -23.17
C TYR A 347 -1.12 15.39 -22.06
N LEU A 348 -0.33 14.40 -22.46
CA LEU A 348 0.59 13.67 -21.60
C LEU A 348 1.99 14.24 -21.77
N MET A 349 2.78 14.25 -20.70
CA MET A 349 4.21 14.54 -20.77
C MET A 349 5.06 13.57 -19.96
N LEU A 350 6.32 13.46 -20.34
CA LEU A 350 7.38 12.72 -19.66
C LEU A 350 8.70 13.50 -19.76
N ILE A 351 9.52 13.47 -18.71
CA ILE A 351 10.91 13.92 -18.73
C ILE A 351 11.82 12.74 -18.37
N THR A 352 12.84 12.47 -19.17
CA THR A 352 13.77 11.36 -18.94
C THR A 352 15.20 11.71 -19.36
N GLN A 353 16.19 10.97 -18.85
CA GLN A 353 17.57 11.09 -19.32
C GLN A 353 17.74 10.35 -20.64
N THR A 354 18.45 10.95 -21.60
CA THR A 354 18.71 10.27 -22.88
C THR A 354 19.60 9.04 -22.73
N ALA A 355 20.33 8.94 -21.62
CA ALA A 355 21.15 7.76 -21.27
C ALA A 355 20.32 6.47 -21.04
N TYR A 356 19.03 6.59 -20.68
CA TYR A 356 18.13 5.44 -20.54
C TYR A 356 17.56 4.96 -21.87
N LEU A 357 17.76 5.74 -22.93
CA LEU A 357 17.28 5.40 -24.27
C LEU A 357 18.38 4.67 -25.05
N PRO A 358 18.02 3.70 -25.91
CA PRO A 358 18.96 3.15 -26.86
C PRO A 358 19.47 4.25 -27.79
N LYS A 359 20.63 4.04 -28.40
CA LYS A 359 21.29 5.05 -29.25
C LYS A 359 20.40 5.53 -30.42
N GLU A 360 19.54 4.66 -30.91
CA GLU A 360 18.55 4.95 -31.93
C GLU A 360 17.19 4.51 -31.38
N TYR A 361 16.23 5.44 -31.37
CA TYR A 361 14.84 5.22 -31.01
C TYR A 361 13.95 6.08 -31.90
N ASP A 362 12.71 5.65 -32.11
CA ASP A 362 11.68 6.41 -32.81
C ASP A 362 10.51 6.72 -31.86
N ASP A 363 9.44 7.28 -32.43
CA ASP A 363 8.25 7.67 -31.70
C ASP A 363 7.51 6.45 -31.13
N GLU A 364 7.45 5.35 -31.89
CA GLU A 364 6.81 4.10 -31.48
C GLU A 364 7.49 3.51 -30.24
N TYR A 365 8.82 3.44 -30.24
CA TYR A 365 9.58 2.98 -29.08
C TYR A 365 9.36 3.84 -27.83
N LEU A 366 9.26 5.18 -27.99
CA LEU A 366 8.97 6.06 -26.86
C LEU A 366 7.58 5.83 -26.29
N LEU A 367 6.58 5.60 -27.14
CA LEU A 367 5.22 5.33 -26.71
C LEU A 367 5.12 3.98 -26.00
N GLU A 368 5.81 2.96 -26.49
CA GLU A 368 5.90 1.66 -25.80
C GLU A 368 6.52 1.81 -24.40
N LEU A 369 7.57 2.62 -24.26
CA LEU A 369 8.16 2.90 -22.94
C LEU A 369 7.19 3.68 -22.05
N ILE A 370 6.56 4.74 -22.58
CA ILE A 370 5.64 5.61 -21.82
C ILE A 370 4.41 4.85 -21.36
N PHE A 371 3.81 3.99 -22.18
CA PHE A 371 2.64 3.20 -21.79
C PHE A 371 3.00 1.88 -21.10
N GLY A 372 4.27 1.49 -21.14
CA GLY A 372 4.80 0.32 -20.45
C GLY A 372 5.57 0.70 -19.19
N GLU A 373 6.90 0.50 -19.25
CA GLU A 373 7.81 0.60 -18.11
C GLU A 373 7.75 1.97 -17.41
N TRP A 374 7.50 3.06 -18.13
CA TRP A 374 7.52 4.43 -17.61
C TRP A 374 6.14 5.06 -17.42
N SER A 375 5.08 4.25 -17.45
CA SER A 375 3.70 4.73 -17.24
C SER A 375 3.52 5.50 -15.93
N TYR A 376 4.25 5.13 -14.88
CA TYR A 376 4.25 5.81 -13.58
C TYR A 376 4.92 7.20 -13.59
N ALA A 377 5.76 7.49 -14.58
CA ALA A 377 6.50 8.76 -14.70
C ALA A 377 5.83 9.73 -15.69
N ALA A 378 4.75 9.29 -16.33
CA ALA A 378 3.98 10.05 -17.29
C ALA A 378 2.79 10.74 -16.62
N TYR A 379 2.57 12.01 -16.97
CA TYR A 379 1.56 12.84 -16.31
C TYR A 379 0.68 13.55 -17.34
N THR A 380 -0.62 13.64 -17.04
CA THR A 380 -1.63 14.30 -17.87
C THR A 380 -1.91 15.71 -17.39
N PHE A 381 -1.99 16.66 -18.33
CA PHE A 381 -2.26 18.07 -18.07
C PHE A 381 -3.30 18.62 -19.02
N LYS A 382 -3.99 19.69 -18.60
CA LYS A 382 -4.79 20.58 -19.45
C LYS A 382 -4.26 22.00 -19.27
N GLY A 383 -4.27 22.80 -20.34
CA GLY A 383 -3.77 24.18 -20.33
C GLY A 383 -2.25 24.30 -20.33
N GLU A 384 -1.76 25.52 -20.13
CA GLU A 384 -0.32 25.76 -20.03
C GLU A 384 0.23 25.23 -18.70
N MET A 385 1.39 24.57 -18.75
CA MET A 385 2.12 24.13 -17.57
C MET A 385 3.51 24.75 -17.53
N THR A 386 3.89 25.23 -16.35
CA THR A 386 5.23 25.71 -16.02
C THR A 386 5.75 24.94 -14.82
N SER A 387 7.01 24.51 -14.84
CA SER A 387 7.64 23.84 -13.69
C SER A 387 9.10 24.25 -13.54
N HIS A 388 9.53 24.42 -12.29
CA HIS A 388 10.92 24.57 -11.91
C HIS A 388 11.48 23.20 -11.52
N LEU A 389 12.40 22.66 -12.31
CA LEU A 389 13.13 21.45 -11.99
C LEU A 389 14.36 21.84 -11.19
N ASN A 390 14.63 21.16 -10.08
CA ASN A 390 15.82 21.40 -9.24
C ASN A 390 16.58 20.12 -8.85
N THR A 391 16.10 18.94 -9.25
CA THR A 391 16.72 17.64 -8.94
C THR A 391 17.50 17.03 -10.10
N LEU A 392 17.90 17.84 -11.10
CA LEU A 392 18.64 17.33 -12.26
C LEU A 392 20.08 16.95 -11.89
N TYR A 393 20.67 16.05 -12.68
CA TYR A 393 22.07 15.68 -12.59
C TYR A 393 22.93 16.62 -13.44
N PRO A 394 24.14 16.99 -12.97
CA PRO A 394 25.09 17.78 -13.74
C PRO A 394 25.54 17.08 -15.02
N ASP A 395 25.92 17.86 -16.03
CA ASP A 395 26.43 17.38 -17.34
C ASP A 395 25.57 16.29 -18.01
N THR A 396 24.26 16.29 -17.75
CA THR A 396 23.33 15.23 -18.15
C THR A 396 22.36 15.75 -19.20
N GLU A 397 22.13 14.94 -20.24
CA GLU A 397 21.18 15.25 -21.32
C GLU A 397 19.81 14.63 -21.03
N TYR A 398 18.77 15.44 -21.19
CA TYR A 398 17.39 15.12 -20.91
C TYR A 398 16.53 15.29 -22.15
N LEU A 399 15.50 14.47 -22.25
CA LEU A 399 14.44 14.53 -23.24
C LEU A 399 13.10 14.82 -22.53
N ILE A 400 12.41 15.86 -22.98
CA ILE A 400 11.01 16.11 -22.69
C ILE A 400 10.19 15.60 -23.88
N VAL A 401 9.18 14.79 -23.60
CA VAL A 401 8.20 14.29 -24.56
C VAL A 401 6.83 14.81 -24.17
N ALA A 402 6.04 15.30 -25.12
CA ALA A 402 4.63 15.65 -24.90
C ALA A 402 3.78 15.35 -26.13
N PHE A 403 2.55 14.90 -25.93
CA PHE A 403 1.56 14.65 -26.99
C PHE A 403 0.14 14.66 -26.45
N GLY A 404 -0.84 14.98 -27.28
CA GLY A 404 -2.26 14.92 -26.94
C GLY A 404 -2.69 13.50 -26.61
N TYR A 405 -3.50 13.35 -25.56
CA TYR A 405 -3.89 12.05 -25.05
C TYR A 405 -5.31 12.10 -24.47
N SER A 406 -6.18 11.21 -24.92
CA SER A 406 -7.53 11.04 -24.37
C SER A 406 -8.01 9.62 -24.60
N GLY A 407 -8.65 9.03 -23.59
CA GLY A 407 -9.30 7.73 -23.70
C GLY A 407 -8.36 6.58 -24.09
N GLY A 408 -7.12 6.58 -23.58
CA GLY A 408 -6.16 5.53 -23.91
C GLY A 408 -5.49 5.66 -25.28
N VAL A 409 -5.77 6.72 -26.04
CA VAL A 409 -5.19 6.91 -27.37
C VAL A 409 -4.48 8.25 -27.52
N ILE A 410 -3.50 8.26 -28.40
CA ILE A 410 -2.73 9.45 -28.78
C ILE A 410 -3.54 10.25 -29.79
N THR A 411 -3.68 11.55 -29.54
CA THR A 411 -4.50 12.44 -30.38
C THR A 411 -3.68 13.39 -31.24
N THR A 412 -2.36 13.50 -31.04
CA THR A 412 -1.47 14.36 -31.84
C THR A 412 -0.16 13.65 -32.21
N ASP A 413 0.68 14.27 -33.03
CA ASP A 413 2.08 13.87 -33.17
C ASP A 413 2.86 14.10 -31.86
N ILE A 414 4.02 13.46 -31.72
CA ILE A 414 4.89 13.58 -30.55
C ILE A 414 5.78 14.83 -30.65
N CYS A 415 5.65 15.74 -29.69
CA CYS A 415 6.56 16.86 -29.51
C CYS A 415 7.73 16.48 -28.59
N LYS A 416 8.95 16.90 -28.98
CA LYS A 416 10.20 16.55 -28.28
C LYS A 416 11.07 17.76 -28.05
N LYS A 417 11.69 17.83 -26.87
CA LYS A 417 12.72 18.81 -26.56
C LYS A 417 13.88 18.17 -25.83
N ILE A 418 15.08 18.27 -26.41
CA ILE A 418 16.32 17.88 -25.74
C ILE A 418 16.97 19.11 -25.12
N PHE A 419 17.44 18.98 -23.89
CA PHE A 419 18.28 19.95 -23.22
C PHE A 419 19.39 19.25 -22.43
N LYS A 420 20.45 19.97 -22.10
CA LYS A 420 21.59 19.42 -21.36
C LYS A 420 22.00 20.38 -20.24
N THR A 421 22.17 19.85 -19.04
CA THR A 421 22.63 20.61 -17.88
C THR A 421 24.10 20.99 -17.98
N GLU A 422 24.49 22.06 -17.28
CA GLU A 422 25.88 22.47 -17.11
C GLU A 422 26.64 21.44 -16.25
N PRO A 423 27.96 21.29 -16.43
CA PRO A 423 28.78 20.49 -15.53
C PRO A 423 28.82 21.11 -14.13
N GLU A 424 29.08 20.27 -13.12
CA GLU A 424 29.14 20.69 -11.72
C GLU A 424 30.18 21.79 -11.49
N GLY A 425 29.79 22.82 -10.74
CA GLY A 425 30.61 23.96 -10.40
C GLY A 425 30.72 24.18 -8.89
N GLU A 426 31.41 25.25 -8.51
CA GLU A 426 31.46 25.69 -7.11
C GLU A 426 30.16 26.42 -6.75
N CYS A 427 29.57 26.07 -5.60
CA CYS A 427 28.39 26.77 -5.10
C CYS A 427 28.75 28.18 -4.64
N GLU A 428 28.00 29.17 -5.12
CA GLU A 428 28.17 30.57 -4.70
C GLU A 428 27.39 30.95 -3.42
N LEU A 429 26.86 29.95 -2.72
CA LEU A 429 26.03 30.07 -1.51
C LEU A 429 26.61 29.18 -0.40
N GLU A 430 26.36 29.58 0.85
CA GLU A 430 26.73 28.82 2.03
C GLU A 430 25.52 28.73 2.97
N VAL A 431 25.31 27.57 3.59
CA VAL A 431 24.45 27.46 4.77
C VAL A 431 25.22 27.98 5.98
N THR A 432 24.80 29.13 6.48
CA THR A 432 25.45 29.85 7.59
C THR A 432 25.03 29.35 8.97
N GLY A 433 23.89 28.66 9.05
CA GLY A 433 23.40 28.02 10.27
C GLY A 433 21.99 27.45 10.09
N VAL A 434 21.58 26.64 11.07
CA VAL A 434 20.19 26.19 11.21
C VAL A 434 19.74 26.53 12.62
N ASN A 435 18.65 27.29 12.73
CA ASN A 435 17.98 27.54 14.00
C ASN A 435 17.03 26.37 14.28
N ILE A 436 17.31 25.62 15.34
CA ILE A 436 16.61 24.38 15.67
C ILE A 436 15.87 24.59 16.98
N GLY A 437 14.58 24.24 17.03
CA GLY A 437 13.80 24.32 18.26
C GLY A 437 12.94 23.09 18.49
N GLY A 438 12.72 22.82 19.77
CA GLY A 438 12.05 21.63 20.28
C GLY A 438 12.74 21.18 21.57
N PRO A 439 12.36 20.02 22.12
CA PRO A 439 11.27 19.16 21.66
C PRO A 439 9.88 19.78 21.98
N TYR A 440 8.89 19.57 21.11
CA TYR A 440 7.48 19.93 21.36
C TYR A 440 6.62 18.66 21.48
N THR A 441 5.61 18.70 22.34
CA THR A 441 4.74 17.55 22.65
C THR A 441 3.73 17.29 21.51
N PRO A 442 3.75 16.09 20.88
CA PRO A 442 2.81 15.74 19.82
C PRO A 442 1.33 15.87 20.21
N SER A 443 0.94 15.34 21.38
CA SER A 443 -0.47 15.37 21.81
C SER A 443 -1.00 16.78 22.05
N GLU A 444 -0.16 17.69 22.54
CA GLU A 444 -0.53 19.10 22.77
C GLU A 444 -0.75 19.82 21.43
N LEU A 445 0.10 19.57 20.43
CA LEU A 445 -0.08 20.10 19.07
C LEU A 445 -1.36 19.56 18.43
N TYR A 446 -1.61 18.25 18.52
CA TYR A 446 -2.85 17.64 18.01
C TYR A 446 -4.08 18.22 18.69
N ALA A 447 -4.06 18.41 20.01
CA ALA A 447 -5.17 18.99 20.76
C ALA A 447 -5.43 20.46 20.41
N TYR A 448 -4.41 21.19 19.99
CA TYR A 448 -4.54 22.58 19.54
C TYR A 448 -5.25 22.68 18.18
N ASP A 449 -4.79 21.91 17.19
CA ASP A 449 -5.38 21.87 15.85
C ASP A 449 -5.24 20.47 15.21
N PRO A 450 -6.24 19.59 15.39
CA PRO A 450 -6.19 18.22 14.88
C PRO A 450 -6.03 18.15 13.37
N GLU A 451 -6.66 19.07 12.62
CA GLU A 451 -6.60 19.04 11.16
C GLU A 451 -5.22 19.48 10.64
N ARG A 452 -4.63 20.50 11.26
CA ARG A 452 -3.29 20.97 10.90
C ARG A 452 -2.21 19.94 11.22
N PHE A 453 -2.32 19.24 12.36
CA PHE A 453 -1.26 18.36 12.84
C PHE A 453 -1.48 16.85 12.63
N LYS A 454 -2.61 16.41 12.04
CA LYS A 454 -2.95 14.98 11.86
C LYS A 454 -1.87 14.08 11.26
N TYR A 455 -1.00 14.62 10.40
CA TYR A 455 0.08 13.85 9.75
C TYR A 455 1.38 13.82 10.55
N TYR A 456 1.55 14.73 11.50
CA TYR A 456 2.73 14.83 12.35
C TYR A 456 2.47 14.25 13.74
N THR A 457 1.21 14.17 14.14
CA THR A 457 0.80 13.71 15.47
C THR A 457 -0.43 12.80 15.36
N PRO A 458 -0.30 11.60 14.74
CA PRO A 458 -1.38 10.62 14.76
C PRO A 458 -1.95 10.45 16.18
N PRO A 459 -3.26 10.18 16.34
CA PRO A 459 -3.89 10.04 17.66
C PRO A 459 -3.29 8.91 18.53
N TYR A 460 -2.44 8.07 17.96
CA TYR A 460 -1.73 6.97 18.62
C TYR A 460 -0.25 7.26 18.88
N THR A 461 0.25 8.46 18.57
CA THR A 461 1.63 8.84 18.83
C THR A 461 1.85 8.98 20.34
N TYR A 462 2.71 8.13 20.88
CA TYR A 462 3.06 8.20 22.29
C TYR A 462 4.00 9.38 22.53
N ASP A 463 3.58 10.36 23.34
CA ASP A 463 4.43 11.47 23.79
C ASP A 463 5.71 11.00 24.52
N THR A 464 5.75 9.72 24.91
CA THR A 464 6.94 9.11 25.50
C THR A 464 8.01 8.77 24.47
N SER A 465 7.66 8.53 23.20
CA SER A 465 8.60 8.02 22.20
C SER A 465 8.90 8.99 21.05
N MET A 466 8.16 10.09 20.91
CA MET A 466 8.32 11.03 19.80
C MET A 466 8.15 12.47 20.25
N CYS A 467 8.81 13.38 19.54
CA CYS A 467 8.58 14.81 19.68
C CYS A 467 8.60 15.51 18.31
N VAL A 468 8.05 16.71 18.26
CA VAL A 468 8.14 17.58 17.09
C VAL A 468 9.30 18.56 17.29
N ILE A 469 10.05 18.82 16.22
CA ILE A 469 11.07 19.87 16.17
C ILE A 469 10.82 20.77 14.97
N PHE A 470 11.28 22.02 15.03
CA PHE A 470 11.41 22.89 13.86
C PHE A 470 12.89 23.10 13.51
N MET A 471 13.13 23.35 12.23
CA MET A 471 14.43 23.69 11.66
C MET A 471 14.23 24.88 10.72
N GLU A 472 15.03 25.93 10.91
CA GLU A 472 14.98 27.14 10.11
C GLU A 472 16.37 27.42 9.55
N VAL A 473 16.55 27.22 8.25
CA VAL A 473 17.85 27.29 7.58
C VAL A 473 18.19 28.73 7.21
N GLN A 474 19.44 29.12 7.48
CA GLN A 474 19.98 30.43 7.17
C GLN A 474 21.07 30.33 6.13
N THR A 475 20.88 30.98 4.99
CA THR A 475 21.84 30.97 3.87
C THR A 475 22.50 32.34 3.69
N SER A 476 23.70 32.34 3.10
CA SER A 476 24.46 33.58 2.83
C SER A 476 23.83 34.45 1.73
N LYS A 477 22.96 33.87 0.91
CA LYS A 477 22.11 34.52 -0.09
C LYS A 477 20.72 33.85 -0.09
N PRO A 478 19.62 34.57 -0.37
CA PRO A 478 18.29 33.94 -0.49
C PRO A 478 18.28 32.84 -1.56
N THR A 479 17.61 31.73 -1.25
CA THR A 479 17.34 30.62 -2.15
C THR A 479 16.11 29.87 -1.65
N ASP A 480 15.35 29.29 -2.56
CA ASP A 480 14.17 28.48 -2.25
C ASP A 480 14.50 26.96 -2.33
N ASP A 481 15.71 26.62 -2.81
CA ASP A 481 16.21 25.25 -2.92
C ASP A 481 17.04 24.87 -1.69
N ILE A 482 16.35 24.58 -0.59
CA ILE A 482 16.94 24.24 0.70
C ILE A 482 16.67 22.78 1.04
N PHE A 483 17.61 22.12 1.70
CA PHE A 483 17.47 20.74 2.17
C PHE A 483 17.80 20.72 3.66
N VAL A 484 16.90 20.21 4.51
CA VAL A 484 17.19 20.02 5.93
C VAL A 484 16.51 18.78 6.47
N TYR A 485 17.27 17.96 7.21
CA TYR A 485 16.72 16.75 7.82
C TYR A 485 17.49 16.34 9.09
N PRO A 486 16.80 15.85 10.14
CA PRO A 486 17.44 15.22 11.29
C PRO A 486 17.79 13.76 10.98
N PHE A 487 19.06 13.42 11.01
CA PHE A 487 19.55 12.04 10.89
C PHE A 487 19.90 11.48 12.26
N ALA A 488 19.48 10.25 12.51
CA ALA A 488 19.88 9.54 13.72
C ALA A 488 21.41 9.38 13.70
N LYS A 489 22.06 9.58 14.85
CA LYS A 489 23.52 9.57 14.94
C LYS A 489 24.09 8.22 14.49
N GLU A 490 23.43 7.12 14.84
CA GLU A 490 23.86 5.77 14.46
C GLU A 490 23.83 5.59 12.94
N ASP A 491 22.75 6.02 12.28
CA ASP A 491 22.64 5.98 10.82
C ASP A 491 23.74 6.83 10.17
N TYR A 492 23.97 8.03 10.68
CA TYR A 492 25.03 8.91 10.18
C TYR A 492 26.42 8.27 10.34
N ASP A 493 26.72 7.70 11.50
CA ASP A 493 28.01 7.07 11.78
C ASP A 493 28.21 5.79 10.96
N TYR A 494 27.14 5.04 10.69
CA TYR A 494 27.15 3.79 9.94
C TYR A 494 27.32 4.02 8.44
N HIS A 495 26.52 4.92 7.85
CA HIS A 495 26.52 5.20 6.42
C HIS A 495 27.64 6.18 6.01
N GLY A 496 28.02 7.08 6.91
CA GLY A 496 29.02 8.12 6.65
C GLY A 496 28.45 9.33 5.91
N GLU A 497 29.22 10.42 5.93
CA GLU A 497 28.79 11.74 5.47
C GLU A 497 28.36 11.79 4.00
N GLU A 498 29.02 11.04 3.11
CA GLU A 498 28.73 11.05 1.67
C GLU A 498 27.34 10.49 1.35
N ILE A 499 26.96 9.38 1.99
CA ILE A 499 25.65 8.75 1.80
C ILE A 499 24.56 9.63 2.41
N ILE A 500 24.78 10.15 3.62
CA ILE A 500 23.83 11.07 4.27
C ILE A 500 23.62 12.34 3.44
N PHE A 501 24.69 12.86 2.85
CA PHE A 501 24.59 14.03 1.98
C PHE A 501 23.77 13.72 0.73
N PHE A 502 23.90 12.54 0.14
CA PHE A 502 23.06 12.12 -0.97
C PHE A 502 21.59 11.99 -0.55
N ASP A 503 21.31 11.35 0.57
CA ASP A 503 19.95 11.17 1.09
C ASP A 503 19.28 12.51 1.45
N LEU A 504 20.06 13.49 1.94
CA LEU A 504 19.59 14.83 2.24
C LEU A 504 19.08 15.56 0.99
N LEU A 505 19.70 15.32 -0.18
CA LEU A 505 19.39 16.04 -1.42
C LEU A 505 18.20 15.48 -2.21
N CYS A 506 17.41 14.58 -1.61
CA CYS A 506 16.26 13.98 -2.26
C CYS A 506 15.10 14.97 -2.44
N ASP A 507 14.75 15.73 -1.40
CA ASP A 507 13.57 16.60 -1.39
C ASP A 507 13.91 18.00 -0.87
N PRO A 508 13.69 19.06 -1.67
CA PRO A 508 13.80 20.42 -1.18
C PRO A 508 12.66 20.71 -0.18
N CYS A 509 12.94 21.57 0.79
CA CYS A 509 12.00 22.05 1.77
C CYS A 509 11.98 23.57 1.81
N GLU A 510 10.93 24.12 2.41
CA GLU A 510 10.88 25.55 2.72
C GLU A 510 12.03 25.92 3.69
N PRO A 511 12.43 27.20 3.76
CA PRO A 511 13.43 27.66 4.73
C PRO A 511 13.07 27.35 6.19
N PHE A 512 11.78 27.18 6.48
CA PHE A 512 11.26 26.76 7.77
C PHE A 512 10.49 25.45 7.60
N GLU A 513 10.97 24.38 8.25
CA GLU A 513 10.38 23.05 8.24
C GLU A 513 10.16 22.57 9.68
N TYR A 514 9.12 21.78 9.92
CA TYR A 514 8.95 21.05 11.18
C TYR A 514 8.64 19.58 10.91
N THR A 515 9.21 18.71 11.75
CA THR A 515 9.13 17.27 11.57
C THR A 515 9.13 16.55 12.91
N THR A 516 8.77 15.28 12.89
CA THR A 516 8.82 14.39 14.05
C THR A 516 10.17 13.69 14.15
N VAL A 517 10.70 13.59 15.37
CA VAL A 517 11.87 12.77 15.70
C VAL A 517 11.54 11.82 16.85
N ILE A 518 12.28 10.72 16.94
CA ILE A 518 12.05 9.70 17.96
C ILE A 518 12.87 10.07 19.21
N TYR A 519 12.18 10.18 20.35
CA TYR A 519 12.70 10.68 21.61
C TYR A 519 13.66 9.70 22.31
N ASP A 520 13.40 8.39 22.21
CA ASP A 520 13.97 7.40 23.14
C ASP A 520 15.19 6.61 22.64
N TYR A 521 15.55 6.73 21.36
CA TYR A 521 16.45 5.75 20.75
C TYR A 521 17.90 6.22 20.61
N MET A 522 18.16 7.48 20.23
CA MET A 522 19.53 7.95 20.00
C MET A 522 19.64 9.47 19.79
N PRO A 523 20.84 10.06 19.98
CA PRO A 523 21.12 11.42 19.55
C PRO A 523 20.98 11.59 18.03
N TYR A 524 20.83 12.84 17.59
CA TYR A 524 20.64 13.22 16.19
C TYR A 524 21.69 14.25 15.74
N TYR A 525 21.96 14.26 14.43
CA TYR A 525 22.55 15.40 13.74
C TYR A 525 21.50 16.02 12.83
N VAL A 526 21.29 17.33 12.92
CA VAL A 526 20.55 18.07 11.89
C VAL A 526 21.54 18.44 10.80
N CYS A 527 21.26 17.99 9.58
CA CYS A 527 22.07 18.26 8.41
C CYS A 527 21.29 19.20 7.48
N ALA A 528 22.00 20.14 6.85
CA ALA A 528 21.41 21.05 5.90
C ALA A 528 22.33 21.32 4.70
N ALA A 529 21.74 21.50 3.54
CA ALA A 529 22.41 21.93 2.32
C ALA A 529 21.48 22.88 1.57
N ALA A 530 22.02 23.60 0.59
CA ALA A 530 21.20 24.44 -0.27
C ALA A 530 21.83 24.54 -1.66
N TYR A 531 21.01 24.80 -2.66
CA TYR A 531 21.48 25.15 -3.98
C TYR A 531 21.63 26.66 -4.14
N ASP A 532 22.63 27.06 -4.92
CA ASP A 532 22.64 28.39 -5.51
C ASP A 532 21.65 28.46 -6.70
N TYR A 533 21.50 29.65 -7.29
CA TYR A 533 20.58 29.87 -8.42
C TYR A 533 20.88 29.00 -9.67
N LYS A 534 22.01 28.30 -9.72
CA LYS A 534 22.39 27.38 -10.78
C LYS A 534 22.19 25.91 -10.42
N GLY A 535 21.83 25.59 -9.19
CA GLY A 535 21.77 24.21 -8.72
C GLY A 535 23.12 23.67 -8.22
N ASN A 536 24.16 24.48 -8.01
CA ASN A 536 25.37 23.97 -7.36
C ASN A 536 25.12 23.81 -5.87
N VAL A 537 25.58 22.71 -5.30
CA VAL A 537 25.32 22.37 -3.90
C VAL A 537 26.33 22.99 -2.95
N SER A 538 25.84 23.62 -1.88
CA SER A 538 26.69 24.09 -0.79
C SER A 538 27.36 22.90 -0.09
N PRO A 539 28.50 23.10 0.59
CA PRO A 539 28.96 22.15 1.59
C PRO A 539 27.85 21.85 2.60
N MET A 540 27.77 20.61 3.08
CA MET A 540 26.79 20.24 4.10
C MET A 540 27.10 20.95 5.41
N TRP A 541 26.11 21.65 5.95
CA TRP A 541 26.11 22.10 7.33
C TRP A 541 25.61 20.96 8.22
N ARG A 542 26.25 20.79 9.39
CA ARG A 542 25.84 19.80 10.38
C ARG A 542 25.83 20.42 11.77
N SER A 543 24.79 20.14 12.55
CA SER A 543 24.71 20.56 13.95
C SER A 543 25.74 19.85 14.83
N GLU A 544 25.87 20.33 16.07
CA GLU A 544 26.38 19.48 17.15
C GLU A 544 25.38 18.33 17.42
N GLU A 545 25.82 17.35 18.21
CA GLU A 545 24.97 16.23 18.63
C GLU A 545 23.77 16.74 19.46
N LEU A 546 22.56 16.36 19.07
CA LEU A 546 21.32 16.73 19.74
C LEU A 546 20.68 15.50 20.37
N ASP A 547 20.61 15.47 21.69
CA ASP A 547 19.95 14.40 22.43
C ASP A 547 18.63 14.91 23.02
N TRP A 548 17.55 14.67 22.29
CA TRP A 548 16.21 15.12 22.66
C TRP A 548 15.73 14.52 23.97
N SER A 549 16.17 13.29 24.31
CA SER A 549 15.82 12.61 25.56
C SER A 549 16.26 13.36 26.82
N LYS A 550 17.25 14.26 26.67
CA LYS A 550 17.83 15.08 27.75
C LYS A 550 17.24 16.49 27.81
N MET A 551 16.29 16.84 26.95
CA MET A 551 15.71 18.17 26.85
C MET A 551 14.27 18.18 27.36
N GLU A 552 13.92 19.18 28.16
CA GLU A 552 12.53 19.39 28.59
C GLU A 552 11.68 19.91 27.41
N PRO A 553 10.43 19.44 27.25
CA PRO A 553 9.52 19.96 26.25
C PRO A 553 9.31 21.47 26.34
N ARG A 554 9.30 22.14 25.19
CA ARG A 554 9.06 23.57 25.05
C ARG A 554 7.56 23.85 24.87
N PRO A 555 7.06 25.04 25.25
CA PRO A 555 5.67 25.41 25.04
C PRO A 555 5.29 25.41 23.54
N ILE A 556 4.17 24.78 23.18
CA ILE A 556 3.72 24.67 21.79
C ILE A 556 3.41 26.02 21.14
N GLU A 557 3.10 27.06 21.94
CA GLU A 557 2.80 28.40 21.44
C GLU A 557 3.98 29.02 20.68
N GLU A 558 5.22 28.65 21.03
CA GLU A 558 6.41 29.10 20.30
C GLU A 558 6.44 28.54 18.88
N LEU A 559 6.13 27.24 18.72
CA LEU A 559 6.09 26.60 17.42
C LEU A 559 4.94 27.19 16.58
N ILE A 560 3.76 27.33 17.18
CA ILE A 560 2.58 27.91 16.51
C ILE A 560 2.88 29.33 16.02
N GLU A 561 3.46 30.19 16.87
CA GLU A 561 3.85 31.55 16.47
C GLU A 561 4.83 31.55 15.29
N LYS A 562 5.78 30.62 15.26
CA LYS A 562 6.71 30.48 14.14
C LYS A 562 6.02 30.04 12.85
N ILE A 563 5.17 29.02 12.91
CA ILE A 563 4.44 28.53 11.74
C ILE A 563 3.53 29.65 11.20
N ASP A 564 2.75 30.30 12.06
CA ASP A 564 1.82 31.37 11.67
C ASP A 564 2.55 32.57 11.05
N ASN A 565 3.71 32.96 11.60
CA ASN A 565 4.53 34.02 11.02
C ASN A 565 5.11 33.63 9.66
N HIS A 566 5.52 32.38 9.49
CA HIS A 566 6.04 31.88 8.22
C HIS A 566 4.93 31.85 7.16
N GLU A 567 3.76 31.27 7.46
CA GLU A 567 2.59 31.23 6.56
C GLU A 567 2.10 32.64 6.17
N ALA A 568 2.11 33.59 7.11
CA ALA A 568 1.79 34.98 6.81
C ALA A 568 2.79 35.65 5.86
N SER A 569 4.05 35.20 5.86
CA SER A 569 5.10 35.73 4.97
C SER A 569 5.10 35.09 3.57
N THR A 570 4.67 33.83 3.45
CA THR A 570 4.64 33.08 2.19
C THR A 570 3.33 33.24 1.41
N SER A 571 2.22 33.60 2.07
CA SER A 571 0.91 33.91 1.42
C SER A 571 0.89 35.11 0.45
N HIS A 572 2.05 35.73 0.18
CA HIS A 572 2.24 36.74 -0.87
C HIS A 572 3.03 36.23 -2.09
N ILE A 573 3.47 34.97 -2.12
CA ILE A 573 4.18 34.34 -3.22
C ILE A 573 3.53 32.97 -3.46
N VAL A 574 2.46 32.93 -4.27
CA VAL A 574 1.85 31.65 -4.68
C VAL A 574 2.60 31.13 -5.89
N ALA A 575 3.55 30.22 -5.65
CA ALA A 575 3.89 29.15 -6.57
C ALA A 575 3.62 27.85 -5.81
N MET A 576 2.64 27.07 -6.26
CA MET A 576 2.36 25.74 -5.69
C MET A 576 3.56 24.83 -5.97
N PRO A 577 4.15 24.17 -4.95
CA PRO A 577 5.10 23.10 -5.22
C PRO A 577 4.36 21.93 -5.86
N LEU A 578 4.92 21.40 -6.95
CA LEU A 578 4.46 20.19 -7.60
C LEU A 578 4.41 19.05 -6.57
N HIS A 579 3.28 18.34 -6.53
CA HIS A 579 3.27 16.96 -6.05
C HIS A 579 3.98 16.11 -7.11
N LEU A 580 5.27 15.87 -6.87
CA LEU A 580 6.05 14.78 -7.48
C LEU A 580 5.63 13.44 -6.89
#